data_AF-A0A936NAP9-F1
#
_entry.id   AF-A0A936NAP9-F1
#
_cell.length_a   1.000
_cell.length_b   1.000
_cell.length_c   1.000
_cell.angle_alpha   90.00
_cell.angle_beta   90.00
_cell.angle_gamma   90.00
#
_symmetry.space_group_name_H-M   'P 1'
#
loop_
_entity.id
_entity.type
_entity.pdbx_description
1 polymer ?
#
loop_
_entity_poly.entity_id
_entity_poly.type
_entity_poly.pdbx_seq_one_letter_code
_entity_poly.pdbx_strand_id
1 'polypeptide(L)'
;MGDAAATSVRAQIHHVDGHDICRVQVDPSGFPIDATVIKQKPGGPKEKLAEFYVRRLNRTVALDIVEKQKYLAQRWPATPDAP
;
A
#
# COMPACT_ATOMS: atom_id res chain seq x y z
N MET A 1 12.47 1.87 10.61
CA MET A 1 12.60 2.93 9.58
C MET A 1 12.77 2.24 8.23
N GLY A 2 11.71 1.65 7.67
CA GLY A 2 11.79 0.87 6.43
C GLY A 2 10.57 1.17 5.57
N ASP A 3 10.83 1.48 4.29
CA ASP A 3 9.90 1.72 3.17
C ASP A 3 8.83 2.82 3.29
N ALA A 4 8.47 3.26 4.50
CA ALA A 4 7.58 4.39 4.73
C ALA A 4 8.16 5.76 4.37
N ALA A 5 9.44 5.83 3.97
CA ALA A 5 10.06 7.05 3.45
C ALA A 5 9.72 7.34 1.97
N ALA A 6 9.01 6.41 1.31
CA ALA A 6 8.65 6.46 -0.10
C ALA A 6 7.51 7.45 -0.42
N THR A 7 6.65 7.72 0.57
CA THR A 7 5.43 8.50 0.38
C THR A 7 5.25 9.49 1.52
N SER A 8 4.74 10.69 1.20
CA SER A 8 4.38 11.64 2.25
C SER A 8 3.14 11.13 2.97
N VAL A 9 3.30 10.75 4.24
CA VAL A 9 2.20 10.33 5.12
C VAL A 9 1.88 11.47 6.08
N ARG A 10 0.61 11.89 6.09
CA ARG A 10 0.08 12.93 6.96
C ARG A 10 -0.96 12.34 7.89
N ALA A 11 -0.64 12.26 9.17
CA ALA A 11 -1.57 11.82 10.22
C ALA A 11 -2.19 13.02 10.93
N GLN A 12 -3.49 12.98 11.15
CA GLN A 12 -4.26 13.99 11.89
C GLN A 12 -5.27 13.29 12.79
N ILE A 13 -5.41 13.77 14.03
CA ILE A 13 -6.46 13.31 14.95
C ILE A 13 -7.59 14.33 14.91
N HIS A 14 -8.80 13.88 14.62
CA HIS A 14 -10.01 14.67 14.70
C HIS A 14 -10.82 14.24 15.93
N HIS A 15 -11.33 15.21 16.69
CA HIS A 15 -12.34 14.95 17.72
C HIS A 15 -13.72 15.20 17.12
N VAL A 16 -14.55 14.17 17.06
CA VAL A 16 -15.92 14.22 16.53
C VAL A 16 -16.83 13.49 17.51
N ASP A 17 -17.86 14.17 18.02
CA ASP A 17 -18.86 13.60 18.94
C ASP A 17 -18.25 12.82 20.12
N GLY A 18 -17.18 13.37 20.72
CA GLY A 18 -16.47 12.75 21.85
C GLY A 18 -15.58 11.56 21.48
N HIS A 19 -15.37 11.28 20.20
CA HIS A 19 -14.50 10.20 19.72
C HIS A 19 -13.31 10.73 18.92
N ASP A 20 -12.19 10.01 19.03
CA ASP A 20 -10.97 10.31 18.29
C ASP A 20 -10.91 9.52 17.00
N ILE A 21 -10.90 10.26 15.89
CA ILE A 21 -10.75 9.70 14.55
C ILE A 21 -9.35 9.99 14.05
N CYS A 22 -8.55 8.95 13.86
CA CYS A 22 -7.24 9.06 13.22
C CYS A 22 -7.40 9.07 11.68
N ARG A 23 -7.16 10.22 11.07
CA ARG A 23 -7.08 10.36 9.62
C ARG A 23 -5.63 10.21 9.19
N VAL A 24 -5.37 9.22 8.34
CA VAL A 24 -4.07 9.04 7.70
C VAL A 24 -4.24 9.30 6.20
N GLN A 25 -3.64 10.38 5.72
CA GLN A 25 -3.56 10.68 4.29
C GLN A 25 -2.21 10.23 3.76
N VAL A 26 -2.22 9.46 2.68
CA VAL A 26 -1.02 8.92 2.03
C VAL A 26 -1.02 9.37 0.59
N ASP A 27 0.00 10.14 0.19
CA ASP A 27 0.17 10.51 -1.21
C ASP A 27 0.65 9.30 -2.05
N PRO A 28 0.31 9.22 -3.35
CA PRO A 28 0.77 8.12 -4.19
C PRO A 28 2.30 8.04 -4.22
N SER A 29 2.83 6.83 -4.09
CA SER A 29 4.28 6.60 -4.17
C SER A 29 4.84 6.92 -5.55
N GLY A 30 6.09 7.39 -5.59
CA GLY A 30 6.87 7.55 -6.82
C GLY A 30 7.41 6.24 -7.38
N PHE A 31 7.35 5.14 -6.62
CA PHE A 31 7.85 3.82 -7.00
C PHE A 31 6.98 2.71 -6.39
N PRO A 32 7.00 1.48 -6.95
CA PRO A 32 6.22 0.38 -6.40
C PRO A 32 6.72 -0.05 -5.02
N ILE A 33 5.79 -0.35 -4.12
CA ILE A 33 6.06 -0.77 -2.74
C ILE A 33 5.40 -2.13 -2.49
N ASP A 34 6.20 -3.11 -2.07
CA ASP A 34 5.69 -4.37 -1.54
C ASP A 34 5.43 -4.25 -0.04
N ALA A 35 4.24 -4.67 0.41
CA ALA A 35 3.88 -4.60 1.81
C ALA A 35 4.22 -5.91 2.52
N THR A 36 5.01 -5.82 3.59
CA THR A 36 5.16 -6.93 4.53
C THR A 36 3.96 -6.95 5.47
N VAL A 37 3.07 -7.92 5.29
CA VAL A 37 1.85 -8.09 6.09
C VAL A 37 1.96 -9.30 7.00
N ILE A 38 1.30 -9.24 8.14
CA ILE A 38 1.10 -10.39 9.02
C ILE A 38 -0.37 -10.78 8.90
N LYS A 39 -0.66 -11.91 8.24
CA LYS A 39 -2.01 -12.46 8.18
C LYS A 39 -2.19 -13.42 9.35
N GLN A 40 -3.31 -13.30 10.05
CA GLN A 40 -3.70 -14.24 11.08
C GLN A 40 -5.14 -14.65 10.85
N LYS A 41 -5.38 -15.94 10.60
CA LYS A 41 -6.73 -16.50 10.59
C LYS A 41 -7.24 -16.58 12.03
N PRO A 42 -8.55 -16.45 12.28
CA PRO A 42 -9.11 -16.62 13.63
C PRO A 42 -8.66 -17.98 14.21
N GLY A 43 -7.95 -17.96 15.34
CA GLY A 43 -7.40 -19.16 16.00
C GLY A 43 -6.16 -19.78 15.33
N GLY A 44 -5.67 -19.23 14.21
CA GLY A 44 -4.50 -19.74 13.49
C GLY A 44 -3.18 -19.04 13.85
N PRO A 45 -2.04 -19.62 13.41
CA PRO A 45 -0.73 -18.98 13.55
C PRO A 45 -0.65 -17.71 12.69
N LYS A 46 0.25 -16.80 13.09
CA LYS A 46 0.58 -15.60 12.34
C LYS A 46 1.51 -15.96 11.18
N GLU A 47 1.10 -15.64 9.96
CA GLU A 47 1.89 -15.82 8.75
C GLU A 47 2.39 -14.46 8.27
N LYS A 48 3.72 -14.31 8.14
CA LYS A 48 4.33 -13.10 7.58
C LYS A 48 4.49 -13.29 6.08
N LEU A 49 3.88 -12.41 5.30
CA LEU A 49 3.85 -12.46 3.83
C LEU A 49 4.31 -11.12 3.27
N ALA A 50 4.96 -11.14 2.11
CA ALA A 50 5.24 -9.95 1.33
C ALA A 50 4.30 -9.96 0.11
N GLU A 51 3.40 -8.98 0.02
CA GLU A 51 2.38 -8.91 -1.02
C GLU A 51 2.21 -7.48 -1.54
N PHE A 52 1.81 -7.36 -2.81
CA PHE A 52 1.58 -6.07 -3.46
C PHE A 52 0.09 -5.72 -3.42
N TYR A 53 -0.27 -4.69 -2.68
CA TYR A 53 -1.65 -4.26 -2.51
C TYR A 53 -1.94 -2.99 -3.30
N VAL A 54 -3.12 -2.94 -3.91
CA VAL A 54 -3.65 -1.75 -4.56
C VAL A 54 -5.07 -1.44 -4.10
N ARG A 55 -5.44 -0.16 -4.11
CA ARG A 55 -6.81 0.27 -3.88
C ARG A 55 -7.57 0.23 -5.21
N ARG A 56 -8.57 -0.64 -5.32
CA ARG A 56 -9.53 -0.64 -6.44
C ARG A 56 -10.90 -0.26 -5.89
N LEU A 57 -11.45 0.89 -6.31
CA LEU A 57 -12.71 1.44 -5.79
C LEU A 57 -12.64 1.56 -4.25
N ASN A 58 -13.62 0.96 -3.56
CA ASN A 58 -13.72 0.93 -2.11
C ASN A 58 -13.10 -0.32 -1.46
N ARG A 59 -12.29 -1.10 -2.19
CA ARG A 59 -11.58 -2.27 -1.63
C ARG A 59 -10.07 -2.24 -1.86
N THR A 60 -9.34 -2.85 -0.94
CA THR A 60 -7.90 -3.08 -1.04
C THR A 60 -7.68 -4.52 -1.44
N VAL A 61 -6.94 -4.76 -2.53
CA VAL A 61 -6.80 -6.08 -3.15
C VAL A 61 -5.32 -6.39 -3.31
N ALA A 62 -4.92 -7.61 -2.92
CA ALA A 62 -3.60 -8.15 -3.24
C ALA A 62 -3.59 -8.57 -4.71
N LEU A 63 -2.62 -8.08 -5.47
CA LEU A 63 -2.44 -8.49 -6.86
C LEU A 63 -1.61 -9.77 -6.94
N ASP A 64 -1.96 -10.65 -7.87
CA ASP A 64 -1.09 -11.74 -8.25
C ASP A 64 0.13 -11.23 -9.04
N ILE A 65 1.07 -12.12 -9.38
CA ILE A 65 2.32 -11.73 -10.06
C ILE A 65 2.05 -11.11 -11.44
N VAL A 66 1.07 -11.64 -12.18
CA VAL A 66 0.76 -11.20 -13.55
C VAL A 66 0.07 -9.84 -13.54
N GLU A 67 -0.92 -9.66 -12.66
CA GLU A 67 -1.60 -8.40 -12.41
C GLU A 67 -0.64 -7.34 -11.87
N LYS A 68 0.29 -7.71 -10.98
CA LYS A 68 1.34 -6.82 -10.49
C LYS A 68 2.16 -6.29 -11.66
N GLN A 69 2.69 -7.17 -12.52
CA GLN A 69 3.51 -6.74 -13.67
C GLN A 69 2.74 -5.78 -14.60
N LYS A 70 1.48 -6.09 -14.92
CA LYS A 70 0.62 -5.19 -15.72
C LYS A 70 0.41 -3.84 -15.04
N TYR A 71 0.15 -3.85 -13.74
CA TYR A 71 -0.04 -2.64 -12.95
C TYR A 71 1.22 -1.77 -12.91
N LEU A 72 2.40 -2.39 -12.73
CA LEU A 72 3.68 -1.71 -12.75
C LEU A 72 3.96 -1.05 -14.10
N ALA A 73 3.81 -1.80 -15.19
CA ALA A 73 4.04 -1.29 -16.55
C ALA A 73 3.12 -0.11 -16.90
N GLN A 74 1.88 -0.13 -16.41
CA GLN A 74 0.94 0.97 -16.61
C GLN A 74 1.26 2.22 -15.78
N ARG A 75 1.66 2.04 -14.51
CA ARG A 75 1.81 3.15 -13.56
C ARG A 75 3.20 3.77 -13.59
N TRP A 76 4.20 2.96 -13.86
CA TRP A 76 5.61 3.32 -13.97
C TRP A 76 6.17 2.67 -15.24
N PRO A 77 5.80 3.17 -16.43
CA PRO A 77 6.42 2.70 -17.66
C PRO A 77 7.93 2.91 -17.52
N ALA A 78 8.72 1.87 -17.77
CA ALA A 78 10.17 2.04 -17.88
C ALA A 78 10.40 3.07 -19.00
N THR A 79 10.97 4.22 -18.64
CA THR A 79 11.39 5.19 -19.65
C THR A 79 12.36 4.44 -20.56
N PRO A 80 12.13 4.33 -21.88
CA PRO A 80 13.18 3.88 -22.76
C PRO A 80 14.35 4.84 -22.56
N ASP A 81 15.53 4.30 -22.24
CA ASP A 81 16.75 5.08 -22.06
C ASP A 81 16.83 6.16 -23.15
N ALA A 82 16.87 7.42 -22.73
CA ALA A 82 17.21 8.51 -23.62
C ALA A 82 18.65 8.25 -24.13
N PRO A 83 18.92 8.41 -25.44
CA PRO A 83 20.20 8.07 -26.05
C PRO A 83 21.38 8.86 -25.48
#